data_AF-A0A9D2IMA0-F1
#
_entry.id   AF-A0A9D2IMA0-F1
#
_cell.length_a   1.000
_cell.length_b   1.000
_cell.length_c   1.000
_cell.angle_alpha   90.00
_cell.angle_beta   90.00
_cell.angle_gamma   90.00
#
_symmetry.space_group_name_H-M   'P 1'
#
loop_
_entity.id
_entity.type
_entity.pdbx_description
1 polymer ?
#
loop_
_entity_poly.entity_id
_entity_poly.type
_entity_poly.pdbx_seq_one_letter_code
_entity_poly.pdbx_strand_id
1 'polypeptide(L)'
;DVIITGSQSGTIPFDTGNIVQFSLPQFSYLLGTQPDVVVLCINPFDDLDYIMRTKLFIEASVDCKVIAFVMFPMDIKDDWTGIYGQKVRITDEKYTMLRTIINEKFSIPVYKLGDVEDMDLMVNTIINYLSTSD
;
A
#
# COMPACT_ATOMS: atom_id res chain seq x y z
N ASP A 1 4.20 6.97 22.62
CA ASP A 1 2.81 6.92 22.10
C ASP A 1 2.83 6.98 20.58
N VAL A 2 1.83 6.38 19.92
CA VAL A 2 1.72 6.33 18.45
C VAL A 2 0.32 6.78 18.05
N ILE A 3 0.22 7.70 17.09
CA ILE A 3 -1.04 8.11 16.48
C ILE A 3 -1.20 7.36 15.16
N ILE A 4 -2.36 6.72 14.96
CA ILE A 4 -2.68 5.99 13.73
C ILE A 4 -3.79 6.72 13.01
N THR A 5 -3.59 6.97 11.72
CA THR A 5 -4.57 7.64 10.87
C THR A 5 -4.62 6.95 9.50
N GLY A 6 -5.81 6.82 8.91
CA GLY A 6 -6.01 6.11 7.64
C GLY A 6 -6.51 7.00 6.50
N SER A 7 -5.89 6.88 5.33
CA SER A 7 -6.38 7.46 4.07
C SER A 7 -7.22 6.45 3.29
N GLN A 8 -7.96 6.94 2.29
CA GLN A 8 -8.55 6.11 1.23
C GLN A 8 -7.55 5.86 0.09
N SER A 9 -7.89 4.93 -0.80
CA SER A 9 -7.09 4.56 -1.98
C SER A 9 -6.89 5.72 -2.97
N GLY A 10 -5.99 5.50 -3.94
CA GLY A 10 -5.71 6.47 -5.00
C GLY A 10 -4.84 7.62 -4.53
N THR A 11 -3.70 7.34 -3.89
CA THR A 11 -2.74 8.36 -3.45
C THR A 11 -2.20 9.18 -4.62
N ILE A 12 -2.00 8.54 -5.78
CA ILE A 12 -1.72 9.19 -7.06
C ILE A 12 -2.81 8.79 -8.07
N PRO A 13 -3.05 9.60 -9.12
CA PRO A 13 -4.06 9.27 -10.13
C PRO A 13 -3.67 8.02 -10.93
N PHE A 14 -4.62 7.11 -11.14
CA PHE A 14 -4.44 5.96 -12.05
C PHE A 14 -4.50 6.40 -13.52
N ASP A 15 -5.40 7.34 -13.84
CA ASP A 15 -5.53 7.99 -15.13
C ASP A 15 -5.71 9.51 -14.96
N THR A 16 -5.31 10.28 -15.97
CA THR A 16 -5.39 11.75 -15.97
C THR A 16 -6.40 12.30 -16.96
N GLY A 17 -7.10 11.44 -17.71
CA GLY A 17 -8.16 11.83 -18.66
C GLY A 17 -9.46 12.27 -18.00
N ASN A 18 -9.62 12.05 -16.68
CA ASN A 18 -10.78 12.49 -15.91
C ASN A 18 -10.37 13.17 -14.60
N ILE A 19 -10.78 14.43 -14.42
CA ILE A 19 -10.50 15.26 -13.23
C ILE A 19 -10.99 14.59 -11.94
N VAL A 20 -12.05 13.79 -11.98
CA VAL A 20 -12.57 13.06 -10.81
C VAL A 20 -11.54 12.07 -10.26
N GLN A 21 -10.57 11.62 -11.06
CA GLN A 21 -9.51 10.73 -10.62
C GLN A 21 -8.32 11.46 -9.98
N PHE A 22 -8.35 12.79 -9.89
CA PHE A 22 -7.26 13.54 -9.29
C PHE A 22 -7.29 13.37 -7.77
N SER A 23 -6.17 12.88 -7.23
CA SER A 23 -5.97 12.53 -5.83
C SER A 23 -5.80 13.71 -4.87
N LEU A 24 -6.47 14.84 -5.12
CA LEU A 24 -6.34 16.06 -4.32
C LEU A 24 -6.73 15.87 -2.84
N PRO A 25 -7.80 15.12 -2.49
CA PRO A 25 -8.13 14.85 -1.11
C PRO A 25 -7.06 14.03 -0.39
N GLN A 26 -6.51 13.00 -1.04
CA GLN A 26 -5.44 12.15 -0.51
C GLN A 26 -4.16 12.94 -0.30
N PHE A 27 -3.82 13.84 -1.24
CA PHE A 27 -2.65 14.70 -1.09
C PHE A 27 -2.83 15.71 0.06
N SER A 28 -4.00 16.33 0.16
CA SER A 28 -4.32 17.27 1.25
C SER A 28 -4.32 16.57 2.61
N TYR A 29 -4.82 15.33 2.67
CA TYR A 29 -4.76 14.48 3.86
C TYR A 29 -3.31 14.21 4.26
N LEU A 30 -2.46 13.78 3.31
CA LEU A 30 -1.04 13.48 3.57
C LEU A 30 -0.32 14.71 4.15
N LEU A 31 -0.50 15.89 3.54
CA LEU A 31 0.05 17.17 4.02
C LEU A 31 -0.48 17.57 5.40
N GLY A 32 -1.74 17.26 5.69
CA GLY A 32 -2.36 17.57 6.97
C GLY A 32 -1.88 16.66 8.10
N THR A 33 -1.56 15.40 7.80
CA THR A 33 -1.14 14.43 8.81
C THR A 33 0.36 14.40 9.06
N GLN A 34 1.20 14.76 8.08
CA GLN A 34 2.67 14.71 8.13
C GLN A 34 3.21 13.50 8.92
N PRO A 35 2.90 12.27 8.48
CA PRO A 35 3.26 11.08 9.24
C PRO A 35 4.78 10.87 9.22
N ASP A 36 5.38 10.41 10.32
CA ASP A 36 6.79 10.00 10.32
C ASP A 36 7.04 8.74 9.46
N VAL A 37 6.07 7.82 9.52
CA VAL A 37 6.11 6.53 8.82
C VAL A 37 4.78 6.21 8.16
N VAL A 38 4.86 5.47 7.06
CA VAL A 38 3.70 5.03 6.28
C VAL A 38 3.76 3.53 6.04
N VAL A 39 2.62 2.88 6.26
CA VAL A 39 2.32 1.54 5.75
C VAL A 39 1.48 1.71 4.49
N LEU A 40 2.01 1.31 3.33
CA LEU A 40 1.31 1.50 2.06
C LEU A 40 0.47 0.26 1.72
N CYS A 41 -0.84 0.44 1.64
CA CYS A 41 -1.75 -0.60 1.18
C CYS A 41 -1.66 -0.78 -0.35
N ILE A 42 -1.56 -2.03 -0.81
CA ILE A 42 -1.47 -2.40 -2.22
C ILE A 42 -2.43 -3.54 -2.56
N ASN A 43 -2.76 -3.69 -3.85
CA ASN A 43 -3.56 -4.77 -4.39
C ASN A 43 -2.71 -5.77 -5.18
N PRO A 44 -3.19 -7.00 -5.39
CA PRO A 44 -2.46 -8.04 -6.13
C PRO A 44 -2.26 -7.72 -7.63
N PHE A 45 -3.07 -6.80 -8.16
CA PHE A 45 -3.07 -6.37 -9.55
C PHE A 45 -2.43 -5.00 -9.75
N ASP A 46 -1.93 -4.35 -8.70
CA ASP A 46 -1.20 -3.09 -8.85
C ASP A 46 0.16 -3.36 -9.51
N ASP A 47 0.48 -2.62 -10.57
CA ASP A 47 1.76 -2.76 -11.24
C ASP A 47 2.91 -2.21 -10.37
N LEU A 48 4.10 -2.81 -10.51
CA LEU A 48 5.27 -2.43 -9.68
C LEU A 48 5.68 -0.97 -9.89
N ASP A 49 5.47 -0.41 -11.07
CA ASP A 49 5.83 0.98 -11.36
C ASP A 49 4.85 1.96 -10.68
N TYR A 50 3.58 1.61 -10.56
CA TYR A 50 2.57 2.33 -9.81
C TYR A 50 2.86 2.29 -8.31
N ILE A 51 3.22 1.13 -7.77
CA ILE A 51 3.67 1.00 -6.36
C ILE A 51 4.90 1.89 -6.12
N MET A 52 5.90 1.84 -7.02
CA MET A 52 7.11 2.66 -6.93
C MET A 52 6.79 4.15 -6.94
N ARG A 53 6.01 4.61 -7.91
CA ARG A 53 5.63 6.04 -8.03
C ARG A 53 4.85 6.50 -6.80
N THR A 54 3.93 5.68 -6.30
CA THR A 54 3.14 6.00 -5.11
C THR A 54 4.04 6.13 -3.88
N LYS A 55 4.95 5.17 -3.67
CA LYS A 55 5.94 5.24 -2.60
C LYS A 55 6.77 6.51 -2.68
N LEU A 56 7.36 6.79 -3.85
CA LEU A 56 8.22 7.97 -4.05
C LEU A 56 7.46 9.28 -3.83
N PHE A 57 6.21 9.35 -4.29
CA PHE A 57 5.36 10.51 -4.08
C PHE A 57 5.10 10.76 -2.59
N ILE A 58 4.76 9.72 -1.83
CA ILE A 58 4.51 9.82 -0.39
C ILE A 58 5.75 10.33 0.34
N GLU A 59 6.88 9.65 0.16
CA GLU A 59 8.15 9.99 0.85
C GLU A 59 8.61 11.41 0.50
N ALA A 60 8.51 11.80 -0.78
CA ALA A 60 8.94 13.14 -1.23
C ALA A 60 7.99 14.27 -0.82
N SER A 61 6.71 13.99 -0.56
CA SER A 61 5.71 15.02 -0.28
C SER A 61 5.74 15.53 1.15
N VAL A 62 6.10 14.67 2.11
CA VAL A 62 6.00 14.97 3.56
C VAL A 62 7.18 14.46 4.37
N ASP A 63 8.34 14.25 3.73
CA ASP A 63 9.59 13.81 4.35
C ASP A 63 9.42 12.62 5.32
N CYS A 64 8.73 11.58 4.84
CA CYS A 64 8.42 10.39 5.63
C CYS A 64 9.01 9.14 5.00
N LYS A 65 8.85 8.00 5.69
CA LYS A 65 9.30 6.70 5.18
C LYS A 65 8.15 5.72 4.98
N VAL A 66 8.07 5.11 3.79
CA VAL A 66 7.25 3.90 3.60
C VAL A 66 8.06 2.70 4.12
N ILE A 67 7.66 2.14 5.25
CA ILE A 67 8.42 1.10 5.96
C ILE A 67 7.86 -0.32 5.75
N ALA A 68 6.64 -0.43 5.24
CA ALA A 68 5.97 -1.69 4.98
C ALA A 68 4.92 -1.55 3.87
N PHE A 69 4.66 -2.66 3.19
CA PHE A 69 3.49 -2.83 2.34
C PHE A 69 2.48 -3.77 2.99
N VAL A 70 1.20 -3.49 2.82
CA VAL A 70 0.11 -4.40 3.21
C VAL A 70 -0.71 -4.74 1.99
N MET A 71 -0.69 -6.00 1.59
CA MET A 71 -1.45 -6.49 0.45
C MET A 71 -2.87 -6.84 0.88
N PHE A 72 -3.85 -6.19 0.26
CA PHE A 72 -5.24 -6.61 0.34
C PHE A 72 -5.43 -7.86 -0.51
N PRO A 73 -5.75 -9.05 0.05
CA PRO A 73 -5.69 -10.32 -0.68
C PRO A 73 -6.92 -10.55 -1.57
N MET A 74 -7.39 -9.52 -2.27
CA MET A 74 -8.52 -9.57 -3.18
C MET A 74 -8.08 -9.14 -4.58
N ASP A 75 -8.36 -9.97 -5.55
CA ASP A 75 -8.06 -9.77 -6.96
C ASP A 75 -9.33 -9.52 -7.78
N ILE A 76 -9.15 -9.06 -9.00
CA ILE A 76 -10.23 -8.92 -9.98
C ILE A 76 -10.27 -10.21 -10.79
N LYS A 77 -11.44 -10.87 -10.83
CA LYS A 77 -11.61 -12.09 -11.63
C LYS A 77 -11.41 -11.77 -13.11
N ASP A 78 -10.52 -12.53 -13.75
CA ASP A 78 -10.09 -12.40 -15.14
C ASP A 78 -11.14 -12.95 -16.14
N ASP A 79 -12.42 -12.68 -15.90
CA ASP A 79 -13.49 -13.03 -16.82
C ASP A 79 -13.66 -11.85 -17.79
N TRP A 80 -13.35 -12.08 -19.05
CA TRP A 80 -13.55 -11.15 -20.20
C TRP A 80 -15.01 -10.65 -20.37
N THR A 81 -15.93 -11.03 -19.47
CA THR A 81 -17.35 -10.72 -19.50
C THR A 81 -17.74 -9.76 -18.36
N GLY A 82 -17.49 -8.46 -18.56
CA GLY A 82 -18.27 -7.41 -17.90
C GLY A 82 -17.50 -6.46 -16.99
N ILE A 83 -17.96 -5.21 -17.02
CA ILE A 83 -17.37 -3.95 -16.51
C ILE A 83 -17.17 -3.91 -14.96
N TYR A 84 -17.45 -5.01 -14.26
CA TYR A 84 -17.16 -5.18 -12.82
C TYR A 84 -16.78 -6.64 -12.56
N GLY A 85 -15.51 -6.99 -12.79
CA GLY A 85 -14.98 -8.30 -12.45
C GLY A 85 -15.23 -8.60 -10.96
N GLN A 86 -15.78 -9.78 -10.67
CA GLN A 86 -16.02 -10.19 -9.29
C GLN A 86 -14.71 -10.18 -8.50
N LYS A 87 -14.74 -9.66 -7.27
CA LYS A 87 -13.57 -9.72 -6.40
C LYS A 87 -13.39 -11.14 -5.88
N VAL A 88 -12.24 -11.75 -6.12
CA VAL A 88 -11.89 -13.10 -5.67
C VAL A 88 -10.70 -13.04 -4.72
N ARG A 89 -10.70 -13.87 -3.67
CA ARG A 89 -9.55 -13.93 -2.77
C ARG A 89 -8.38 -14.61 -3.50
N ILE A 90 -7.17 -14.07 -3.39
CA ILE A 90 -5.97 -14.72 -3.96
C ILE A 90 -5.62 -15.98 -3.17
N THR A 91 -5.00 -16.95 -3.84
CA THR A 91 -4.41 -18.13 -3.19
C THR A 91 -3.16 -17.75 -2.38
N ASP A 92 -2.79 -18.59 -1.43
CA ASP A 92 -1.56 -18.41 -0.64
C ASP A 92 -0.29 -18.50 -1.51
N GLU A 93 -0.33 -19.35 -2.54
CA GLU A 93 0.72 -19.46 -3.55
C GLU A 93 0.90 -18.14 -4.33
N LYS A 94 -0.21 -17.54 -4.79
CA LYS A 94 -0.18 -16.25 -5.48
C LYS A 94 0.31 -15.13 -4.56
N TYR A 95 -0.17 -15.10 -3.31
CA TYR A 95 0.33 -14.15 -2.32
C TYR A 95 1.85 -14.28 -2.11
N THR A 96 2.34 -15.50 -1.90
CA THR A 96 3.76 -15.76 -1.66
C THR A 96 4.62 -15.33 -2.83
N MET A 97 4.18 -15.63 -4.06
CA MET A 97 4.86 -15.19 -5.28
C MET A 97 4.94 -13.66 -5.38
N LEU A 98 3.81 -12.96 -5.22
CA LEU A 98 3.77 -11.50 -5.28
C LEU A 98 4.60 -10.86 -4.17
N ARG A 99 4.50 -11.39 -2.94
CA ARG A 99 5.31 -10.96 -1.79
C ARG A 99 6.79 -11.04 -2.09
N THR A 100 7.27 -12.14 -2.67
CA THR A 100 8.68 -12.31 -3.04
C THR A 100 9.11 -11.26 -4.07
N ILE A 101 8.35 -11.10 -5.16
CA ILE A 101 8.65 -10.14 -6.23
C ILE A 101 8.75 -8.70 -5.67
N ILE A 102 7.78 -8.31 -4.85
CA ILE A 102 7.71 -6.95 -4.28
C ILE A 102 8.83 -6.76 -3.25
N ASN A 103 9.06 -7.73 -2.36
CA ASN A 103 10.17 -7.68 -1.40
C ASN A 103 11.52 -7.54 -2.12
N GLU A 104 11.78 -8.31 -3.17
CA GLU A 104 13.03 -8.23 -3.95
C GLU A 104 13.19 -6.87 -4.63
N LYS A 105 12.10 -6.32 -5.18
CA LYS A 105 12.13 -5.04 -5.92
C LYS A 105 12.37 -3.84 -5.00
N PHE A 106 11.74 -3.82 -3.84
CA PHE A 106 11.70 -2.64 -2.97
C PHE A 106 12.54 -2.76 -1.70
N SER A 107 12.94 -3.98 -1.32
CA SER A 107 13.60 -4.27 -0.04
C SER A 107 12.78 -3.76 1.17
N ILE A 108 11.45 -3.80 1.05
CA ILE A 108 10.47 -3.39 2.07
C ILE A 108 9.56 -4.58 2.34
N PRO A 109 9.28 -4.94 3.61
CA PRO A 109 8.45 -6.09 3.94
C PRO A 109 7.01 -5.93 3.46
N VAL A 110 6.45 -7.00 2.90
CA VAL A 110 5.05 -7.13 2.51
C VAL A 110 4.31 -8.07 3.46
N TYR A 111 3.16 -7.62 3.95
CA TYR A 111 2.26 -8.33 4.87
C TYR A 111 0.88 -8.57 4.24
N LYS A 112 0.20 -9.64 4.63
CA LYS A 112 -1.13 -9.98 4.14
C LYS A 112 -2.21 -9.40 5.03
N LEU A 113 -3.11 -8.60 4.47
CA LEU A 113 -4.22 -8.08 5.24
C LEU A 113 -5.15 -9.22 5.73
N GLY A 114 -5.42 -9.22 7.03
CA GLY A 114 -6.31 -10.18 7.68
C GLY A 114 -5.65 -11.51 8.05
N ASP A 115 -4.33 -11.64 7.86
CA ASP A 115 -3.53 -12.71 8.45
C ASP A 115 -2.94 -12.24 9.79
N VAL A 116 -3.21 -12.97 10.88
CA VAL A 116 -2.89 -12.51 12.24
C VAL A 116 -1.37 -12.39 12.45
N GLU A 117 -0.59 -13.36 11.98
CA GLU A 117 0.85 -13.36 12.14
C GLU A 117 1.50 -12.20 11.37
N ASP A 118 1.07 -11.98 10.13
CA ASP A 118 1.55 -10.86 9.32
C ASP A 118 1.17 -9.50 9.92
N MET A 119 -0.02 -9.36 10.53
CA MET A 119 -0.41 -8.11 11.20
C MET A 119 0.42 -7.85 12.46
N ASP A 120 0.69 -8.87 13.27
CA ASP A 120 1.55 -8.75 14.45
C ASP A 120 2.99 -8.38 14.06
N LEU A 121 3.53 -9.01 13.01
CA LEU A 121 4.86 -8.67 12.48
C LEU A 121 4.92 -7.24 11.95
N MET A 122 3.87 -6.76 11.29
CA MET A 122 3.79 -5.37 10.82
C MET A 122 3.79 -4.39 12.00
N VAL A 123 3.01 -4.65 13.05
CA VAL A 123 2.99 -3.82 14.26
C VAL A 123 4.38 -3.76 14.88
N ASN A 124 5.08 -4.89 14.98
CA ASN A 124 6.46 -4.93 15.47
C ASN A 124 7.41 -4.11 14.60
N THR A 125 7.28 -4.15 13.27
CA THR A 125 8.06 -3.30 12.34
C THR A 125 7.83 -1.82 12.62
N ILE A 126 6.59 -1.40 12.83
CA ILE A 126 6.26 0.00 13.15
C ILE A 126 6.90 0.40 14.48
N ILE A 127 6.72 -0.39 15.53
CA ILE A 127 7.25 -0.10 16.87
C ILE A 127 8.78 -0.04 16.84
N ASN A 128 9.43 -1.00 16.19
CA ASN A 128 10.89 -1.05 16.12
C ASN A 128 11.46 0.16 15.37
N TYR A 129 10.82 0.57 14.28
CA TYR A 129 11.25 1.75 13.53
C TYR A 129 11.11 3.04 14.36
N LEU A 130 9.95 3.26 14.98
CA LEU A 130 9.69 4.45 15.79
C LEU A 130 10.48 4.47 17.10
N SER A 131 10.91 3.32 17.61
CA SER A 131 11.73 3.24 18.84
C SER A 131 13.24 3.41 18.61
N THR A 132 13.69 3.35 17.35
CA THR A 132 15.12 3.47 16.98
C THR A 132 15.47 4.80 16.30
N SER A 133 14.45 5.57 15.94
CA SER A 133 14.59 6.88 15.31
C SER A 133 14.73 7.95 16.41
N ASP A 134 15.94 8.06 16.98
CA ASP A 134 16.41 9.18 17.81
C ASP A 134 17.43 10.03 17.03
#